data_AF-A0A0J7JZZ4-F1
#
_entry.id   AF-A0A0J7JZZ4-F1
#
_cell.length_a   1.000
_cell.length_b   1.000
_cell.length_c   1.000
_cell.angle_alpha   90.00
_cell.angle_beta   90.00
_cell.angle_gamma   90.00
#
_symmetry.space_group_name_H-M   'P 1'
#
loop_
_entity.id
_entity.type
_entity.pdbx_description
1 polymer ?
#
loop_
_entity_poly.entity_id
_entity_poly.type
_entity_poly.pdbx_seq_one_letter_code
_entity_poly.pdbx_strand_id
1 'polypeptide(L)'
;MLRALESGRYLSMGFRSWDLYEYPLLQLTTKHSWPIKTATQLEKPRYVVSALQTGRKNGMFEDMSRFDDCKLTNVKLYLNSECYPYDDMNLDFDKNRWSILHDTYTRFCKNYYGYEYLEPSLDVST
;
A
#
# COMPACT_ATOMS: atom_id res chain seq x y z
N MET A 1 2.65 5.59 -18.05
CA MET A 1 1.77 5.61 -16.87
C MET A 1 1.81 6.97 -16.18
N LEU A 2 3.00 7.51 -15.86
CA LEU A 2 3.18 8.87 -15.32
C LEU A 2 2.41 9.96 -16.07
N ARG A 3 2.53 10.05 -17.40
CA ARG A 3 1.79 11.06 -18.21
C ARG A 3 0.26 10.98 -18.06
N ALA A 4 -0.29 9.80 -17.80
CA ALA A 4 -1.72 9.63 -17.57
C ALA A 4 -2.12 10.13 -16.17
N LEU A 5 -1.28 9.87 -15.16
CA LEU A 5 -1.45 10.37 -13.80
C LEU A 5 -1.32 11.91 -13.74
N GLU A 6 -0.34 12.49 -14.44
CA GLU A 6 -0.12 13.94 -14.53
C GLU A 6 -1.25 14.67 -15.27
N SER A 7 -1.91 14.00 -16.23
CA SER A 7 -3.01 14.59 -16.99
C SER A 7 -4.32 14.69 -16.22
N GLY A 8 -4.36 14.24 -14.95
CA GLY A 8 -5.57 14.19 -14.13
C GLY A 8 -6.66 13.27 -14.69
N ARG A 9 -6.34 12.45 -15.69
CA ARG A 9 -7.29 11.51 -16.31
C ARG A 9 -7.48 10.32 -15.37
N TYR A 10 -8.74 9.95 -15.16
CA TYR A 10 -9.08 8.73 -14.42
C TYR A 10 -8.40 7.52 -15.05
N LEU A 11 -7.54 6.85 -14.28
CA LEU A 11 -6.96 5.58 -14.67
C LEU A 11 -7.98 4.48 -14.34
N SER A 12 -8.54 3.83 -15.35
CA SER A 12 -9.33 2.62 -15.12
C SER A 12 -8.41 1.51 -14.64
N MET A 13 -8.31 1.34 -13.32
CA MET A 13 -7.63 0.22 -12.69
C MET A 13 -8.67 -0.83 -12.32
N GLY A 14 -8.61 -2.00 -12.96
CA GLY A 14 -9.42 -3.13 -12.54
C GLY A 14 -9.00 -3.58 -11.14
N PHE A 15 -9.92 -3.50 -10.17
CA PHE A 15 -9.75 -4.10 -8.85
C PHE A 15 -10.76 -5.25 -8.67
N ARG A 16 -10.37 -6.26 -7.88
CA ARG A 16 -11.23 -7.42 -7.58
C ARG A 16 -12.09 -7.21 -6.34
N SER A 17 -11.52 -6.57 -5.33
CA SER A 17 -12.22 -6.13 -4.12
C SER A 17 -11.69 -4.76 -3.74
N TRP A 18 -12.53 -3.95 -3.12
CA TRP A 18 -12.18 -2.71 -2.47
C TRP A 18 -12.90 -2.70 -1.13
N ASP A 19 -12.13 -2.66 -0.05
CA ASP A 19 -12.66 -2.65 1.32
C ASP A 19 -12.13 -1.39 2.03
N LEU A 20 -13.03 -0.61 2.63
CA LEU A 20 -12.70 0.54 3.46
C LEU A 20 -12.97 0.19 4.93
N TYR A 21 -11.94 0.34 5.77
CA TYR A 21 -12.05 0.13 7.21
C TYR A 21 -11.96 1.48 7.93
N GLU A 22 -13.04 1.90 8.57
CA GLU A 22 -13.05 3.09 9.43
C GLU A 22 -13.01 2.69 10.91
N TYR A 23 -12.12 3.35 11.65
CA TYR A 23 -12.08 3.26 13.11
C TYR A 23 -12.65 4.56 13.70
N PRO A 24 -13.92 4.55 14.16
CA PRO A 24 -14.58 5.78 14.66
C PRO A 24 -13.98 6.30 15.97
N LEU A 25 -13.23 5.46 16.69
CA LEU A 25 -12.53 5.78 17.93
C LEU A 25 -11.08 5.27 17.81
N LEU A 26 -10.13 6.06 18.31
CA LEU A 26 -8.72 5.66 18.40
C LEU A 26 -8.61 4.43 19.30
N GLN A 27 -8.38 3.27 18.68
CA GLN A 27 -8.10 2.05 19.43
C GLN A 27 -6.75 2.26 20.16
N LEU A 28 -6.66 1.84 21.43
CA LEU A 28 -5.40 1.87 22.19
C LEU A 28 -4.36 0.87 21.65
N THR A 29 -4.72 0.09 20.64
CA THR A 29 -3.87 -0.92 20.01
C THR A 29 -3.02 -0.30 18.92
N THR A 30 -1.76 -0.68 18.85
CA THR A 30 -0.82 -0.30 17.77
C THR A 30 -0.76 -1.34 16.65
N LYS A 31 -1.58 -2.39 16.71
CA LYS A 31 -1.63 -3.49 15.74
C LYS A 31 -3.06 -3.67 15.23
N HIS A 32 -3.20 -3.68 13.91
CA HIS A 32 -4.46 -3.92 13.23
C HIS A 32 -4.31 -5.07 12.23
N SER A 33 -5.37 -5.86 12.07
CA SER A 33 -5.43 -6.96 11.12
C SER A 33 -6.75 -6.90 10.36
N TRP A 34 -6.67 -6.89 9.04
CA TRP A 34 -7.83 -6.83 8.15
C TRP A 34 -7.97 -8.13 7.38
N PRO A 35 -9.08 -8.87 7.53
CA PRO A 35 -9.32 -10.07 6.72
C PRO A 35 -9.68 -9.66 5.29
N ILE A 36 -8.80 -9.97 4.33
CA ILE A 36 -9.07 -9.76 2.91
C ILE A 36 -9.82 -10.98 2.38
N LYS A 37 -11.04 -10.78 1.88
CA LYS A 37 -11.80 -11.83 1.21
C LYS A 37 -11.45 -11.85 -0.28
N THR A 38 -10.85 -12.92 -0.75
CA THR A 38 -10.64 -13.16 -2.18
C THR A 38 -11.78 -14.01 -2.73
N ALA A 39 -12.21 -13.77 -3.97
CA ALA A 39 -13.18 -14.61 -4.66
C ALA A 39 -12.63 -16.03 -4.91
N THR A 40 -13.47 -16.93 -5.44
CA THR A 40 -13.16 -18.35 -5.68
C THR A 40 -11.81 -18.56 -6.38
N GLN A 41 -11.15 -19.70 -6.09
CA GLN A 41 -9.77 -20.07 -6.47
C GLN A 41 -9.39 -19.98 -7.97
N LEU A 42 -10.32 -19.60 -8.84
CA LEU A 42 -10.08 -19.45 -10.27
C LEU A 42 -9.08 -18.32 -10.58
N GLU A 43 -8.96 -17.32 -9.70
CA GLU A 43 -8.07 -16.18 -9.92
C GLU A 43 -7.13 -15.94 -8.74
N LYS A 44 -5.84 -15.74 -9.06
CA LYS A 44 -4.79 -15.45 -8.08
C LYS A 44 -4.63 -13.93 -7.90
N PRO A 45 -4.76 -13.37 -6.68
CA PRO A 45 -4.47 -11.95 -6.46
C PRO A 45 -3.00 -11.67 -6.82
N ARG A 46 -2.78 -10.60 -7.59
CA ARG A 46 -1.44 -10.23 -8.10
C ARG A 46 -0.74 -9.19 -7.22
N TYR A 47 -1.49 -8.24 -6.67
CA TYR A 47 -0.96 -7.17 -5.84
C TYR A 47 -1.99 -6.78 -4.77
N VAL A 48 -1.48 -6.30 -3.64
CA VAL A 48 -2.26 -5.65 -2.59
C VAL A 48 -1.70 -4.24 -2.45
N VAL A 49 -2.60 -3.25 -2.49
CA VAL A 49 -2.25 -1.85 -2.27
C VAL A 49 -2.98 -1.42 -1.01
N SER A 50 -2.23 -0.94 -0.02
CA SER A 50 -2.76 -0.37 1.22
C SER A 50 -2.38 1.10 1.31
N ALA A 51 -3.33 1.94 1.70
CA ALA A 51 -3.10 3.36 1.89
C ALA A 51 -3.75 3.79 3.21
N LEU A 52 -3.07 4.69 3.94
CA LEU A 52 -3.49 5.11 5.28
C LEU A 52 -3.77 6.62 5.28
N GLN A 53 -4.75 7.02 6.08
CA GLN A 53 -5.14 8.41 6.26
C GLN A 53 -5.53 8.63 7.72
N THR A 54 -5.15 9.76 8.28
CA THR A 54 -5.60 10.23 9.60
C THR A 54 -6.15 11.66 9.49
N GLY A 55 -6.99 12.07 10.46
CA GLY A 55 -7.44 13.47 10.60
C GLY A 55 -8.36 14.04 9.51
N ARG A 56 -8.70 13.27 8.46
CA ARG A 56 -9.48 13.80 7.32
C ARG A 56 -11.00 13.79 7.49
N LYS A 57 -11.53 13.03 8.45
CA LYS A 57 -12.98 12.93 8.67
C LYS A 57 -13.52 14.27 9.16
N ASN A 58 -14.55 14.79 8.46
CA ASN A 58 -15.19 16.09 8.73
C ASN A 58 -14.29 17.33 8.53
N GLY A 59 -13.13 17.17 7.90
CA GLY A 59 -12.28 18.29 7.48
C GLY A 59 -12.73 18.82 6.12
N MET A 60 -13.58 19.85 6.09
CA MET A 60 -14.07 20.42 4.82
C MET A 60 -12.96 21.00 3.93
N PHE A 61 -11.80 21.31 4.53
CA PHE A 61 -10.62 21.84 3.85
C PHE A 61 -9.48 20.81 3.71
N GLU A 62 -9.66 19.59 4.22
CA GLU A 62 -8.64 18.55 4.15
C GLU A 62 -8.68 17.83 2.81
N ASP A 63 -7.52 17.63 2.21
CA ASP A 63 -7.40 16.94 0.92
C ASP A 63 -7.51 15.42 1.09
N MET A 64 -8.65 14.88 0.68
CA MET A 64 -8.98 13.44 0.70
C MET A 64 -8.12 12.60 -0.25
N SER A 65 -7.38 13.22 -1.18
CA SER A 65 -6.50 12.52 -2.11
C SER A 65 -5.11 12.23 -1.54
N ARG A 66 -4.74 12.86 -0.42
CA ARG A 66 -3.42 12.69 0.22
C ARG A 66 -3.44 11.50 1.18
N PHE A 67 -2.34 10.78 1.28
CA PHE A 67 -2.17 9.67 2.21
C PHE A 67 -1.05 10.00 3.20
N ASP A 68 -1.14 9.47 4.42
CA ASP A 68 -0.16 9.69 5.47
C ASP A 68 0.62 8.40 5.77
N ASP A 69 1.82 8.57 6.33
CA ASP A 69 2.61 7.44 6.85
C ASP A 69 1.99 6.79 8.10
N CYS A 70 1.15 7.53 8.85
CA CYS A 70 0.53 7.12 10.11
C CYS A 70 1.51 6.50 11.13
N LYS A 71 2.79 6.90 11.11
CA LYS A 71 3.88 6.30 11.90
C LYS A 71 3.93 4.78 11.75
N LEU A 72 3.64 4.28 10.56
CA LEU A 72 3.68 2.85 10.25
C LEU A 72 5.09 2.33 10.49
N THR A 73 5.21 1.28 11.31
CA THR A 73 6.49 0.62 11.60
C THR A 73 6.64 -0.70 10.86
N ASN A 74 5.55 -1.42 10.65
CA ASN A 74 5.54 -2.74 10.01
C ASN A 74 4.22 -2.97 9.28
N VAL A 75 4.31 -3.67 8.14
CA VAL A 75 3.15 -4.20 7.40
C VAL A 75 3.45 -5.66 7.08
N LYS A 76 2.44 -6.53 7.26
CA LYS A 76 2.54 -7.96 6.92
C LYS A 76 1.27 -8.40 6.19
N LEU A 77 1.46 -9.08 5.07
CA LEU A 77 0.43 -9.73 4.30
C LEU A 77 0.50 -11.24 4.57
N TYR A 78 -0.58 -11.80 5.08
CA TYR A 78 -0.72 -13.23 5.30
C TYR A 78 -1.54 -13.84 4.16
N LEU A 79 -0.93 -14.74 3.40
CA LEU A 79 -1.59 -15.49 2.33
C LEU A 79 -1.54 -16.97 2.68
N ASN A 80 -2.72 -17.55 2.94
CA ASN A 80 -2.83 -18.92 3.45
C ASN A 80 -1.96 -19.11 4.71
N SER A 81 -0.90 -19.92 4.64
CA SER A 81 0.03 -20.20 5.75
C SER A 81 1.36 -19.43 5.64
N GLU A 82 1.50 -18.51 4.68
CA GLU A 82 2.72 -17.76 4.44
C GLU A 82 2.55 -16.27 4.78
N CYS A 83 3.65 -15.60 5.10
CA CYS A 83 3.68 -14.21 5.54
C CYS A 83 4.73 -13.41 4.75
N TYR A 84 4.35 -12.21 4.31
CA TYR A 84 5.15 -11.35 3.44
C TYR A 84 5.11 -9.88 3.92
N PRO A 85 6.26 -9.23 4.14
CA PRO A 85 7.58 -9.83 4.30
C PRO A 85 7.63 -10.70 5.57
N TYR A 86 8.55 -11.67 5.59
CA TYR A 86 8.76 -12.53 6.74
C TYR A 86 9.28 -11.74 7.96
N ASP A 87 10.35 -10.97 7.73
CA ASP A 87 10.98 -10.11 8.73
C ASP A 87 10.22 -8.79 8.94
N ASP A 88 10.43 -8.20 10.12
CA ASP A 88 9.93 -6.87 10.44
C ASP A 88 10.74 -5.80 9.69
N MET A 89 10.06 -4.95 8.94
CA MET A 89 10.68 -3.87 8.17
C MET A 89 11.24 -2.75 9.06
N ASN A 90 10.69 -2.56 10.26
CA ASN A 90 11.13 -1.53 11.21
C ASN A 90 11.22 -0.13 10.59
N LEU A 91 10.16 0.25 9.88
CA LEU A 91 10.01 1.52 9.19
C LEU A 91 10.09 2.67 10.20
N ASP A 92 10.74 3.75 9.78
CA ASP A 92 10.89 4.99 10.52
C ASP A 92 10.95 6.11 9.48
N PHE A 93 9.86 6.86 9.37
CA PHE A 93 9.71 7.91 8.37
C PHE A 93 10.57 9.13 8.70
N ASP A 94 10.73 9.45 10.00
CA ASP A 94 11.57 10.55 10.48
C ASP A 94 13.06 10.30 10.21
N LYS A 95 13.48 9.03 10.18
CA LYS A 95 14.87 8.61 9.90
C LYS A 95 15.10 8.08 8.49
N ASN A 96 14.17 8.30 7.55
CA ASN A 96 14.26 7.83 6.17
C ASN A 96 14.45 6.30 6.00
N ARG A 97 14.06 5.49 7.00
CA ARG A 97 14.10 4.01 6.90
C ARG A 97 12.94 3.44 6.07
N TRP A 98 12.02 4.30 5.62
CA TRP A 98 10.91 3.94 4.75
C TRP A 98 11.36 3.58 3.32
N SER A 99 12.58 3.93 2.92
CA SER A 99 13.17 3.61 1.60
C SER A 99 13.12 2.11 1.25
N ILE A 100 13.10 1.24 2.26
CA ILE A 100 12.91 -0.21 2.09
C ILE A 100 11.58 -0.57 1.41
N LEU A 101 10.53 0.26 1.57
CA LEU A 101 9.25 0.07 0.89
C LEU A 101 9.42 0.27 -0.61
N HIS A 102 10.13 1.32 -1.02
CA HIS A 102 10.40 1.61 -2.42
C HIS A 102 11.32 0.54 -3.03
N ASP A 103 12.39 0.16 -2.34
CA ASP A 103 13.26 -0.94 -2.75
C ASP A 103 12.50 -2.28 -2.90
N THR A 104 11.53 -2.56 -2.01
CA THR A 104 10.67 -3.75 -2.14
C THR A 104 9.74 -3.65 -3.34
N TYR A 105 9.15 -2.48 -3.59
CA TYR A 105 8.30 -2.23 -4.76
C TYR A 105 9.07 -2.37 -6.08
N THR A 106 10.25 -1.77 -6.20
CA THR A 106 11.07 -1.86 -7.42
C THR A 106 11.51 -3.30 -7.70
N ARG A 107 11.87 -4.06 -6.65
CA ARG A 107 12.22 -5.47 -6.78
C ARG A 107 11.03 -6.39 -7.02
N PHE A 108 9.82 -6.02 -6.59
CA PHE A 108 8.61 -6.84 -6.77
C PHE A 108 8.41 -7.23 -8.24
N CYS A 109 8.52 -6.24 -9.14
CA CYS A 109 8.38 -6.44 -10.58
C CYS A 109 9.36 -7.48 -11.13
N LYS A 110 10.64 -7.36 -10.75
CA LYS A 110 11.68 -8.32 -11.13
C LYS A 110 11.44 -9.70 -10.54
N ASN A 111 11.14 -9.78 -9.25
CA ASN A 111 11.00 -11.05 -8.54
C ASN A 111 9.73 -11.82 -8.97
N TYR A 112 8.63 -11.12 -9.25
CA TYR A 112 7.36 -11.75 -9.59
C TYR A 112 7.21 -12.04 -11.09
N TYR A 113 7.64 -11.12 -11.96
CA TYR A 113 7.47 -11.26 -13.41
C TYR A 113 8.73 -11.75 -14.15
N GLY A 114 9.90 -11.75 -13.50
CA GLY A 114 11.17 -12.12 -14.13
C GLY A 114 11.73 -11.08 -15.10
N TYR A 115 11.18 -9.85 -15.13
CA TYR A 115 11.68 -8.78 -15.98
C TYR A 115 12.96 -8.17 -15.39
N GLU A 116 14.01 -8.02 -16.22
CA GLU A 116 15.28 -7.40 -15.79
C GLU A 116 15.11 -5.91 -15.45
N TYR A 117 14.13 -5.23 -16.06
CA TYR A 117 13.87 -3.82 -15.83
C TYR A 117 12.38 -3.52 -16.05
N LEU A 118 11.70 -3.08 -15.01
CA LEU A 118 10.48 -2.29 -15.12
C LEU A 118 10.83 -0.94 -14.50
N GLU A 119 10.82 0.10 -15.32
CA GLU A 119 10.96 1.47 -14.84
C GLU A 119 9.85 1.71 -13.80
N PRO A 120 10.19 1.98 -12.53
CA PRO A 120 9.19 2.18 -11.49
C PRO A 120 8.27 3.32 -11.93
N SER A 121 6.97 3.08 -11.98
CA SER A 121 6.02 4.14 -12.37
C SER A 121 5.87 5.23 -11.31
N LEU A 122 6.48 5.03 -10.13
CA LEU A 122 6.50 5.92 -8.98
C LEU A 122 7.96 6.19 -8.62
N ASP A 123 8.41 7.41 -8.88
CA ASP A 123 9.72 7.91 -8.44
C ASP A 123 9.55 8.72 -7.16
N VAL A 124 10.55 8.65 -6.29
CA VAL A 124 10.60 9.43 -5.06
C VAL A 124 11.33 10.73 -5.37
N SER A 125 10.59 11.82 -5.52
CA SER A 125 11.20 13.16 -5.52
C SER A 125 11.73 13.44 -4.10
N THR A 126 13.04 13.66 -4.00
CA THR A 126 13.72 14.07 -2.75
C THR A 126 13.48 15.55 -2.47
#